data_AF-A0A948QGT7-F1
#
_entry.id   AF-A0A948QGT7-F1
#
_cell.length_a   1.000
_cell.length_b   1.000
_cell.length_c   1.000
_cell.angle_alpha   90.00
_cell.angle_beta   90.00
_cell.angle_gamma   90.00
#
_symmetry.space_group_name_H-M   'P 1'
#
loop_
_entity.id
_entity.type
_entity.pdbx_description
1 polymer ?
#
loop_
_entity_poly.entity_id
_entity_poly.type
_entity_poly.pdbx_seq_one_letter_code
_entity_poly.pdbx_strand_id
1 'polypeptide(L)'
;MRRRESIKPLQNVGRAIRASRAYLEPDEIARLEESAANLRDRLLIRLLFHLGCRISEALALEVKDIAFGSSAVVIEHLKYRMKISCPKCGTRLGKSHKFCPLCGNGVEKALAQEQEHRRMRTLPIDDNTLRMLRDYIQRGGPVPREGKRLIFGINRHRAWQVVRECAKRAGLPNLINPETGKIHGVSPHRLRDAFATHAVKLDDSGDGLRLLQEHLGHQSFNTTAKYRKVSGKEHREWYRKLWKKDSS
;
A
#
# COMPACT_ATOMS: atom_id res chain seq x y z
N MET A 1 39.63 -0.29 -55.82
CA MET A 1 39.02 0.82 -55.03
C MET A 1 37.77 0.30 -54.31
N ARG A 2 37.86 0.00 -53.01
CA ARG A 2 36.66 -0.20 -52.15
C ARG A 2 36.75 0.84 -51.04
N ARG A 3 35.71 1.68 -50.93
CA ARG A 3 35.62 2.79 -49.96
C ARG A 3 35.65 2.24 -48.54
N ARG A 4 36.57 2.77 -47.71
CA ARG A 4 36.55 2.59 -46.25
C ARG A 4 35.37 3.38 -45.71
N GLU A 5 34.35 2.70 -45.21
CA GLU A 5 33.30 3.35 -44.42
C GLU A 5 33.85 3.64 -43.02
N SER A 6 33.94 4.93 -42.71
CA SER A 6 34.36 5.46 -41.43
C SER A 6 33.34 5.09 -40.35
N ILE A 7 33.76 4.26 -39.40
CA ILE A 7 33.01 3.95 -38.19
C ILE A 7 32.92 5.24 -37.35
N LYS A 8 31.73 5.85 -37.30
CA LYS A 8 31.46 6.99 -36.41
C LYS A 8 31.52 6.54 -34.94
N PRO A 9 32.16 7.30 -34.04
CA PRO A 9 32.29 6.90 -32.64
C PRO A 9 30.93 6.93 -31.92
N LEU A 10 30.70 5.89 -31.11
CA LEU A 10 29.56 5.72 -30.21
C LEU A 10 29.61 6.75 -29.06
N GLN A 11 29.30 8.02 -29.33
CA GLN A 11 29.28 9.07 -28.30
C GLN A 11 27.89 9.35 -27.69
N ASN A 12 26.86 8.55 -27.99
CA ASN A 12 25.49 8.80 -27.50
C ASN A 12 24.91 7.75 -26.54
N VAL A 13 25.75 6.97 -25.86
CA VAL A 13 25.28 5.96 -24.89
C VAL A 13 25.15 6.54 -23.46
N GLY A 14 25.63 7.77 -23.22
CA GLY A 14 25.75 8.36 -21.88
C GLY A 14 24.50 9.03 -21.28
N ARG A 15 23.38 9.16 -22.01
CA ARG A 15 22.19 9.92 -21.52
C ARG A 15 20.90 9.11 -21.35
N ALA A 16 20.89 7.84 -21.75
CA ALA A 16 19.69 6.99 -21.77
C ALA A 16 19.60 5.96 -20.62
N ILE A 17 20.47 6.05 -19.62
CA ILE A 17 20.42 5.24 -18.40
C ILE A 17 19.93 6.11 -17.23
N ARG A 18 18.73 6.70 -17.35
CA ARG A 18 18.00 7.16 -16.16
C ARG A 18 17.14 5.99 -15.70
N ALA A 19 17.58 5.38 -14.61
CA ALA A 19 17.08 4.15 -14.00
C ALA A 19 15.57 3.91 -14.21
N SER A 20 15.25 2.81 -14.89
CA SER A 20 13.92 2.22 -15.00
C SER A 20 13.46 1.67 -13.64
N ARG A 21 13.11 2.56 -12.70
CA ARG A 21 12.64 2.17 -11.36
C ARG A 21 11.15 1.89 -11.35
N ALA A 22 10.76 0.77 -10.75
CA ALA A 22 9.37 0.36 -10.64
C ALA A 22 8.65 0.94 -9.41
N TYR A 23 9.41 1.32 -8.38
CA TYR A 23 8.92 1.78 -7.07
C TYR A 23 9.79 2.90 -6.52
N LEU A 24 9.27 3.60 -5.50
CA LEU A 24 9.97 4.67 -4.80
C LEU A 24 10.74 4.11 -3.60
N GLU A 25 11.93 4.62 -3.36
CA GLU A 25 12.73 4.33 -2.15
C GLU A 25 12.37 5.28 -0.98
N PRO A 26 12.64 4.90 0.28
CA PRO A 26 12.27 5.70 1.45
C PRO A 26 12.80 7.15 1.43
N ASP A 27 13.98 7.40 0.87
CA ASP A 27 14.54 8.75 0.72
C ASP A 27 13.75 9.60 -0.28
N GLU A 28 13.23 8.97 -1.34
CA GLU A 28 12.38 9.63 -2.33
C GLU A 28 11.02 10.00 -1.73
N ILE A 29 10.50 9.16 -0.83
CA ILE A 29 9.29 9.44 -0.05
C ILE A 29 9.52 10.59 0.94
N ALA A 30 10.66 10.63 1.63
CA ALA A 30 10.99 11.74 2.53
C ALA A 30 10.99 13.08 1.78
N ARG A 31 11.64 13.14 0.60
CA ARG A 31 11.60 14.34 -0.27
C ARG A 31 10.17 14.67 -0.74
N LEU A 32 9.35 13.66 -1.00
CA LEU A 32 7.95 13.86 -1.36
C LEU A 32 7.16 14.51 -0.22
N GLU A 33 7.33 14.02 1.02
CA GLU A 33 6.72 14.59 2.23
C GLU A 33 7.17 16.03 2.48
N GLU A 34 8.47 16.28 2.41
CA GLU A 34 9.06 17.61 2.61
C GLU A 34 8.58 18.62 1.57
N SER A 35 8.30 18.15 0.36
CA SER A 35 7.75 19.02 -0.67
C SER A 35 6.32 19.46 -0.35
N ALA A 36 5.54 18.81 0.53
CA ALA A 36 4.13 19.14 0.74
C ALA A 36 3.90 20.61 1.17
N ALA A 37 2.92 21.29 0.56
CA ALA A 37 2.70 22.72 0.78
C ALA A 37 2.05 23.05 2.14
N ASN A 38 1.40 22.07 2.76
CA ASN A 38 0.69 22.21 4.02
C ASN A 38 0.68 20.89 4.80
N LEU A 39 0.33 20.96 6.08
CA LEU A 39 0.33 19.81 6.98
C LEU A 39 -0.64 18.71 6.54
N ARG A 40 -1.81 19.06 5.97
CA ARG A 40 -2.79 18.09 5.45
C ARG A 40 -2.17 17.22 4.36
N ASP A 41 -1.55 17.86 3.38
CA ASP A 41 -0.98 17.18 2.21
C ASP A 41 0.23 16.32 2.63
N ARG A 42 1.04 16.82 3.57
CA ARG A 42 2.15 16.07 4.18
C ARG A 42 1.65 14.82 4.90
N LEU A 43 0.62 14.97 5.75
CA LEU A 43 -0.03 13.87 6.45
C LEU A 43 -0.62 12.84 5.48
N LEU A 44 -1.27 13.28 4.40
CA LEU A 44 -1.82 12.38 3.39
C LEU A 44 -0.74 11.48 2.79
N ILE A 45 0.38 12.07 2.34
CA ILE A 45 1.50 11.31 1.76
C ILE A 45 2.07 10.35 2.80
N ARG A 46 2.32 10.85 4.02
CA ARG A 46 2.87 10.07 5.12
C ARG A 46 2.01 8.86 5.46
N LEU A 47 0.70 9.04 5.65
CA LEU A 47 -0.22 7.94 5.96
C LEU A 47 -0.31 6.91 4.82
N LEU A 48 -0.32 7.36 3.56
CA LEU A 48 -0.38 6.46 2.41
C LEU A 48 0.86 5.55 2.32
N PHE A 49 2.05 6.08 2.65
CA PHE A 49 3.28 5.30 2.70
C PHE A 49 3.39 4.50 4.00
N HIS A 50 3.45 5.15 5.17
CA HIS A 50 3.69 4.51 6.46
C HIS A 50 2.66 3.44 6.83
N LEU A 51 1.39 3.60 6.43
CA LEU A 51 0.35 2.61 6.71
C LEU A 51 0.09 1.65 5.54
N GLY A 52 0.60 1.95 4.33
CA GLY A 52 0.27 1.18 3.13
C GLY A 52 -1.25 1.13 2.81
N CYS A 53 -2.04 2.06 3.34
CA CYS A 53 -3.49 2.06 3.16
C CYS A 53 -3.91 2.50 1.75
N ARG A 54 -5.09 2.08 1.30
CA ARG A 54 -5.66 2.55 0.02
C ARG A 54 -6.06 4.01 0.16
N ILE A 55 -6.07 4.75 -0.95
CA ILE A 55 -6.53 6.14 -0.92
C ILE A 55 -7.96 6.30 -0.40
N SER A 56 -8.86 5.37 -0.71
CA SER A 56 -10.22 5.40 -0.19
C SER A 56 -10.29 5.15 1.32
N GLU A 57 -9.36 4.35 1.86
CA GLU A 57 -9.26 4.08 3.29
C GLU A 57 -8.73 5.33 4.00
N ALA A 58 -7.65 5.93 3.50
CA ALA A 58 -7.08 7.17 4.06
C ALA A 58 -8.10 8.31 4.11
N LEU A 59 -8.85 8.53 3.03
CA LEU A 59 -9.85 9.60 2.96
C LEU A 59 -11.11 9.34 3.81
N ALA A 60 -11.33 8.10 4.23
CA ALA A 60 -12.45 7.73 5.09
C ALA A 60 -12.09 7.79 6.59
N LEU A 61 -10.82 7.98 6.94
CA LEU A 61 -10.38 8.05 8.33
C LEU A 61 -11.06 9.19 9.09
N GLU A 62 -11.60 8.86 10.25
CA GLU A 62 -12.18 9.77 11.21
C GLU A 62 -11.24 10.00 12.40
N VAL A 63 -11.47 11.08 13.15
CA VAL A 63 -10.71 11.35 14.39
C VAL A 63 -10.85 10.22 15.41
N LYS A 64 -12.03 9.58 15.48
CA LYS A 64 -12.30 8.47 16.42
C LYS A 64 -11.52 7.20 16.09
N ASP A 65 -11.03 7.06 14.85
CA ASP A 65 -10.30 5.88 14.40
C ASP A 65 -8.83 5.90 14.85
N ILE A 66 -8.36 7.04 15.38
CA ILE A 66 -6.99 7.21 15.86
C ILE A 66 -6.94 6.93 17.37
N ALA A 67 -6.37 5.79 17.74
CA ALA A 67 -6.14 5.40 19.11
C ALA A 67 -4.80 5.95 19.61
N PHE A 68 -4.81 7.18 20.15
CA PHE A 68 -3.61 7.85 20.64
C PHE A 68 -2.92 7.14 21.82
N GLY A 69 -3.66 6.39 22.63
CA GLY A 69 -3.13 5.67 23.79
C GLY A 69 -2.37 4.39 23.42
N SER A 70 -2.73 3.74 22.31
CA SER A 70 -2.13 2.50 21.83
C SER A 70 -1.31 2.67 20.55
N SER A 71 -1.04 3.93 20.15
CA SER A 71 -0.32 4.28 18.92
C SER A 71 -0.80 3.52 17.69
N ALA A 72 -2.11 3.49 17.47
CA ALA A 72 -2.74 2.72 16.41
C ALA A 72 -3.85 3.47 15.67
N VAL A 73 -4.11 3.07 14.42
CA VAL A 73 -5.25 3.53 13.60
C VAL A 73 -6.08 2.33 13.20
N VAL A 74 -7.40 2.45 13.36
CA VAL A 74 -8.36 1.45 12.89
C VAL A 74 -8.80 1.81 11.47
N ILE A 75 -8.57 0.90 10.51
CA ILE A 75 -8.96 1.09 9.11
C ILE A 75 -10.12 0.18 8.74
N GLU A 76 -11.19 0.77 8.22
CA GLU A 76 -12.29 0.04 7.57
C GLU A 76 -11.97 -0.27 6.09
N HIS A 77 -12.00 -1.55 5.73
CA HIS A 77 -11.74 -2.05 4.38
C HIS A 77 -12.97 -1.89 3.50
N LEU A 78 -12.94 -0.85 2.66
CA LEU A 78 -14.04 -0.54 1.75
C LEU A 78 -14.16 -1.49 0.54
N LYS A 79 -13.22 -2.44 0.33
CA LYS A 79 -13.19 -3.36 -0.83
C LYS A 79 -13.00 -4.83 -0.44
N TYR A 80 -13.87 -5.38 0.42
CA TYR A 80 -13.86 -6.81 0.77
C TYR A 80 -14.96 -7.60 0.03
N ARG A 81 -14.58 -8.67 -0.68
CA ARG A 81 -15.51 -9.64 -1.27
C ARG A 81 -15.64 -10.83 -0.33
N MET A 82 -16.75 -10.87 0.40
CA MET A 82 -16.96 -11.86 1.46
C MET A 82 -17.07 -13.28 0.90
N LYS A 83 -16.22 -14.20 1.37
CA LYS A 83 -16.47 -15.64 1.31
C LYS A 83 -17.08 -16.03 2.65
N ILE A 84 -18.39 -16.24 2.64
CA ILE A 84 -19.19 -16.53 3.82
C ILE A 84 -19.57 -18.01 3.77
N SER A 85 -19.48 -18.70 4.90
CA SER A 85 -19.90 -20.09 5.05
C SER A 85 -20.78 -20.25 6.27
N CYS A 86 -21.73 -21.19 6.23
CA CYS A 86 -22.58 -21.48 7.36
C CYS A 86 -21.75 -22.10 8.51
N PRO A 87 -21.87 -21.59 9.76
CA PRO A 87 -21.13 -22.13 10.91
C PRO A 87 -21.55 -23.57 11.27
N LYS A 88 -22.74 -24.02 10.85
CA LYS A 88 -23.28 -25.35 11.16
C LYS A 88 -22.91 -26.41 10.11
N CYS A 89 -23.00 -26.08 8.82
CA CYS A 89 -22.87 -27.06 7.74
C CYS A 89 -21.83 -26.69 6.67
N GLY A 90 -21.12 -25.56 6.82
CA GLY A 90 -20.06 -25.14 5.90
C GLY A 90 -20.52 -24.64 4.51
N THR A 91 -21.82 -24.68 4.21
CA THR A 91 -22.38 -24.21 2.92
C THR A 91 -22.01 -22.74 2.66
N ARG A 92 -21.62 -22.41 1.43
CA ARG A 92 -21.35 -21.01 1.05
C ARG A 92 -22.62 -20.16 1.10
N LEU A 93 -22.50 -18.97 1.65
CA LEU A 93 -23.58 -18.00 1.83
C LEU A 93 -23.30 -16.72 1.05
N GLY A 94 -24.37 -16.10 0.54
CA GLY A 94 -24.36 -14.73 0.05
C GLY A 94 -24.62 -13.72 1.16
N LYS A 95 -24.24 -12.45 0.96
CA LYS A 95 -24.40 -11.35 1.94
C LYS A 95 -25.84 -11.14 2.44
N SER A 96 -26.85 -11.58 1.70
CA SER A 96 -28.27 -11.39 1.98
C SER A 96 -28.95 -12.57 2.70
N HIS A 97 -28.23 -13.68 2.95
CA HIS A 97 -28.84 -14.86 3.58
C HIS A 97 -29.02 -14.65 5.09
N LYS A 98 -30.27 -14.65 5.55
CA LYS A 98 -30.63 -14.66 6.99
C LYS A 98 -30.55 -16.05 7.61
N PHE A 99 -30.91 -17.05 6.81
CA PHE A 99 -30.85 -18.47 7.13
C PHE A 99 -29.99 -19.20 6.11
N CYS A 100 -29.31 -20.25 6.57
CA CYS A 100 -28.57 -21.12 5.67
C CYS A 100 -29.53 -21.92 4.77
N PRO A 101 -29.35 -21.89 3.43
CA PRO A 101 -30.25 -22.57 2.51
C PRO A 101 -30.20 -24.11 2.62
N LEU A 102 -29.11 -24.67 3.18
CA LEU A 102 -28.97 -26.11 3.38
C LEU A 102 -29.53 -26.60 4.72
N CYS A 103 -29.14 -25.99 5.84
CA CYS A 103 -29.45 -26.52 7.18
C CYS A 103 -30.44 -25.68 7.99
N GLY A 104 -30.96 -24.59 7.42
CA GLY A 104 -31.92 -23.70 8.08
C GLY A 104 -31.37 -22.90 9.27
N ASN A 105 -30.07 -23.01 9.59
CA ASN A 105 -29.50 -22.31 10.75
C ASN A 105 -29.53 -20.79 10.56
N GLY A 106 -29.87 -20.04 11.61
CA GLY A 106 -29.74 -18.59 11.64
C GLY A 106 -28.27 -18.18 11.58
N VAL A 107 -27.91 -17.39 10.58
CA VAL A 107 -26.51 -17.01 10.35
C VAL A 107 -26.26 -15.52 10.59
N GLU A 108 -27.30 -14.69 10.74
CA GLU A 108 -27.20 -13.22 10.84
C GLU A 108 -26.14 -12.73 11.82
N LYS A 109 -26.14 -13.20 13.08
CA LYS A 109 -25.18 -12.75 14.10
C LYS A 109 -23.74 -13.15 13.78
N ALA A 110 -23.54 -14.40 13.35
CA ALA A 110 -22.22 -14.91 12.97
C ALA A 110 -21.71 -14.19 11.70
N LEU A 111 -22.59 -13.94 10.72
CA LEU A 111 -22.26 -13.19 9.52
C LEU A 111 -21.90 -11.75 9.84
N ALA A 112 -22.64 -11.10 10.74
CA ALA A 112 -22.38 -9.72 11.14
C ALA A 112 -21.05 -9.58 11.87
N GLN A 113 -20.78 -10.42 12.88
CA GLN A 113 -19.53 -10.37 13.63
C GLN A 113 -18.31 -10.70 12.77
N GLU A 114 -18.40 -11.75 11.94
CA GLU A 114 -17.29 -12.12 11.06
C GLU A 114 -17.09 -11.09 9.93
N GLN A 115 -18.18 -10.45 9.48
CA GLN A 115 -18.13 -9.32 8.56
C GLN A 115 -17.42 -8.10 9.17
N GLU A 116 -17.76 -7.77 10.41
CA GLU A 116 -17.25 -6.62 11.12
C GLU A 116 -15.76 -6.80 11.45
N HIS A 117 -15.37 -7.97 11.96
CA HIS A 117 -13.96 -8.30 12.24
C HIS A 117 -13.10 -8.32 10.97
N ARG A 118 -13.63 -8.80 9.83
CA ARG A 118 -12.89 -8.80 8.55
C ARG A 118 -12.89 -7.44 7.83
N ARG A 119 -13.79 -6.53 8.21
CA ARG A 119 -13.83 -5.16 7.68
C ARG A 119 -12.81 -4.27 8.36
N MET A 120 -12.45 -4.51 9.61
CA MET A 120 -11.53 -3.63 10.33
C MET A 120 -10.13 -4.24 10.42
N ARG A 121 -9.10 -3.41 10.33
CA ARG A 121 -7.74 -3.77 10.74
C ARG A 121 -7.14 -2.65 11.56
N THR A 122 -6.40 -3.01 12.60
CA THR A 122 -5.66 -2.06 13.43
C THR A 122 -4.22 -2.02 12.95
N LEU A 123 -3.74 -0.83 12.58
CA LEU A 123 -2.38 -0.63 12.11
C LEU A 123 -1.58 0.17 13.13
N PRO A 124 -0.36 -0.25 13.50
CA PRO A 124 0.51 0.54 14.35
C PRO A 124 0.98 1.79 13.62
N ILE A 125 1.28 2.83 14.39
CA ILE A 125 1.72 4.15 13.89
C ILE A 125 2.98 4.56 14.66
N ASP A 126 3.95 5.14 13.97
CA ASP A 126 5.13 5.74 14.60
C ASP A 126 4.81 7.06 15.33
N ASP A 127 5.59 7.37 16.35
CA ASP A 127 5.39 8.55 17.20
C ASP A 127 5.38 9.87 16.42
N ASN A 128 6.16 9.97 15.34
CA ASN A 128 6.20 11.18 14.53
C ASN A 128 4.88 11.37 13.75
N THR A 129 4.36 10.31 13.13
CA THR A 129 3.03 10.35 12.49
C THR A 129 1.94 10.69 13.50
N LEU A 130 1.99 10.11 14.70
CA LEU A 130 1.01 10.37 15.77
C LEU A 130 1.07 11.83 16.25
N ARG A 131 2.28 12.39 16.37
CA ARG A 131 2.49 13.81 16.67
C ARG A 131 1.92 14.72 15.59
N MET A 132 2.17 14.41 14.31
CA MET A 132 1.62 15.18 13.19
C MET A 132 0.09 15.13 13.15
N LEU A 133 -0.51 13.97 13.41
CA LEU A 133 -1.97 13.83 13.51
C LEU A 133 -2.53 14.69 14.64
N ARG A 134 -1.90 14.65 15.82
CA ARG A 134 -2.30 15.46 16.97
C ARG A 134 -2.25 16.95 16.66
N ASP A 135 -1.14 17.43 16.11
CA ASP A 135 -0.96 18.83 15.72
C ASP A 135 -2.03 19.26 14.69
N TYR A 136 -2.28 18.43 13.68
CA TYR A 136 -3.29 18.71 12.67
C TYR A 136 -4.72 18.77 13.24
N ILE A 137 -5.05 17.88 14.17
CA ILE A 137 -6.37 17.86 14.84
C ILE A 137 -6.54 19.09 15.74
N GLN A 138 -5.50 19.46 16.51
CA GLN A 138 -5.52 20.63 17.39
C GLN A 138 -5.68 21.94 16.62
N ARG A 139 -5.13 22.03 15.41
CA ARG A 139 -5.30 23.19 14.50
C ARG A 139 -6.67 23.24 13.81
N GLY A 140 -7.59 22.32 14.10
CA GLY A 140 -8.90 22.28 13.47
C GLY A 140 -8.90 21.76 12.03
N GLY A 141 -7.88 20.98 11.64
CA GLY A 141 -7.79 20.40 10.30
C GLY A 141 -8.93 19.43 9.91
N PRO A 142 -9.45 18.58 10.81
CA PRO A 142 -10.54 17.66 10.50
C PRO A 142 -11.81 18.38 10.06
N VAL A 143 -12.52 17.81 9.09
CA VAL A 143 -13.71 18.40 8.47
C VAL A 143 -14.98 17.62 8.86
N PRO A 144 -16.05 18.29 9.32
CA PRO A 144 -17.33 17.65 9.57
C PRO A 144 -18.03 17.31 8.24
N ARG A 145 -18.49 16.06 8.09
CA ARG A 145 -19.27 15.60 6.93
C ARG A 145 -20.22 14.49 7.33
N GLU A 146 -21.52 14.67 7.09
CA GLU A 146 -22.54 13.64 7.37
C GLU A 146 -22.48 13.09 8.81
N GLY A 147 -22.27 13.98 9.81
CA GLY A 147 -22.14 13.59 11.21
C GLY A 147 -20.79 12.94 11.59
N LYS A 148 -19.89 12.75 10.63
CA LYS A 148 -18.53 12.23 10.84
C LYS A 148 -17.52 13.37 10.90
N ARG A 149 -16.42 13.17 11.63
CA ARG A 149 -15.29 14.12 11.70
C ARG A 149 -14.09 13.51 10.96
N LEU A 150 -14.01 13.76 9.65
CA LEU A 150 -13.00 13.19 8.76
C LEU A 150 -11.66 13.90 8.92
N ILE A 151 -10.56 13.14 8.88
CA ILE A 151 -9.20 13.72 8.87
C ILE A 151 -8.97 14.53 7.60
N PHE A 152 -9.43 14.03 6.45
CA PHE A 152 -9.25 14.69 5.16
C PHE A 152 -10.58 15.14 4.56
N GLY A 153 -10.73 16.44 4.35
CA GLY A 153 -11.87 17.02 3.65
C GLY A 153 -11.76 17.04 2.12
N ILE A 154 -11.03 16.11 1.51
CA ILE A 154 -10.75 16.11 0.06
C ILE A 154 -11.23 14.83 -0.63
N ASN A 155 -11.54 14.93 -1.92
CA ASN A 155 -11.92 13.76 -2.72
C ASN A 155 -10.68 13.05 -3.31
N ARG A 156 -10.90 11.86 -3.89
CA ARG A 156 -9.83 11.03 -4.48
C ARG A 156 -9.07 11.74 -5.60
N HIS A 157 -9.75 12.51 -6.43
CA HIS A 157 -9.12 13.23 -7.53
C HIS A 157 -8.15 14.29 -6.99
N ARG A 158 -8.57 15.07 -5.99
CA ARG A 158 -7.72 16.06 -5.35
C ARG A 158 -6.53 15.42 -4.63
N ALA A 159 -6.75 14.32 -3.92
CA ALA A 159 -5.65 13.58 -3.30
C ALA A 159 -4.61 13.08 -4.32
N TRP A 160 -5.06 12.62 -5.49
CA TRP A 160 -4.16 12.24 -6.59
C TRP A 160 -3.38 13.44 -7.13
N GLN A 161 -4.02 14.60 -7.30
CA GLN A 161 -3.36 15.83 -7.72
C GLN A 161 -2.29 16.26 -6.70
N VAL A 162 -2.61 16.23 -5.40
CA VAL A 162 -1.66 16.55 -4.31
C VAL A 162 -0.39 15.70 -4.43
N VAL A 163 -0.54 14.37 -4.53
CA VAL A 163 0.62 13.47 -4.65
C VAL A 163 1.44 13.77 -5.91
N ARG A 164 0.77 14.03 -7.04
CA ARG A 164 1.44 14.35 -8.31
C ARG A 164 2.17 15.70 -8.27
N GLU A 165 1.56 16.73 -7.68
CA GLU A 165 2.13 18.07 -7.52
C GLU A 165 3.33 18.04 -6.58
N CYS A 166 3.25 17.30 -5.46
CA CYS A 166 4.38 17.07 -4.58
C CYS A 166 5.52 16.34 -5.30
N ALA A 167 5.22 15.30 -6.08
CA ALA A 167 6.24 14.56 -6.81
C ALA A 167 6.98 15.41 -7.85
N LYS A 168 6.26 16.31 -8.53
CA LYS A 168 6.87 17.29 -9.43
C LYS A 168 7.79 18.26 -8.69
N ARG A 169 7.36 18.80 -7.54
CA ARG A 169 8.14 19.74 -6.73
C ARG A 169 9.38 19.08 -6.12
N ALA A 170 9.27 17.81 -5.74
CA ALA A 170 10.39 16.99 -5.26
C ALA A 170 11.32 16.48 -6.38
N GLY A 171 11.03 16.79 -7.66
CA GLY A 171 11.84 16.37 -8.80
C GLY A 171 11.89 14.85 -9.00
N LEU A 172 10.85 14.12 -8.58
CA LEU A 172 10.85 12.66 -8.64
C LEU A 172 10.73 12.14 -10.08
N PRO A 173 11.44 11.06 -10.43
CA PRO A 173 11.38 10.49 -11.76
C PRO A 173 10.03 9.83 -12.02
N ASN A 174 9.73 9.60 -13.31
CA ASN A 174 8.65 8.69 -13.67
C ASN A 174 9.04 7.25 -13.33
N LEU A 175 8.05 6.46 -12.93
CA LEU A 175 8.17 5.04 -12.62
C LEU A 175 7.79 4.22 -13.85
N ILE A 176 8.43 3.08 -14.03
CA ILE A 176 8.16 2.15 -15.14
C ILE A 176 7.53 0.88 -14.60
N ASN A 177 6.38 0.50 -15.14
CA ASN A 177 5.80 -0.80 -14.81
C ASN A 177 6.66 -1.91 -15.44
N PRO A 178 7.25 -2.82 -14.64
CA PRO A 178 8.15 -3.85 -15.15
C PRO A 178 7.45 -4.89 -16.04
N GLU A 179 6.14 -5.12 -15.85
CA GLU A 179 5.37 -6.10 -16.61
C GLU A 179 4.88 -5.54 -17.96
N THR A 180 4.65 -4.23 -18.05
CA THR A 180 4.02 -3.60 -19.24
C THR A 180 4.89 -2.56 -19.94
N GLY A 181 6.02 -2.17 -19.36
CA GLY A 181 6.88 -1.08 -19.84
C GLY A 181 6.25 0.31 -19.74
N LYS A 182 5.01 0.43 -19.25
CA LYS A 182 4.28 1.70 -19.19
C LYS A 182 4.91 2.65 -18.18
N ILE A 183 5.11 3.89 -18.61
CA ILE A 183 5.64 4.97 -17.80
C ILE A 183 4.48 5.64 -17.05
N HIS A 184 4.62 5.75 -15.74
CA HIS A 184 3.63 6.36 -14.86
C HIS A 184 4.30 7.35 -13.91
N GLY A 185 3.60 8.45 -13.60
CA GLY A 185 4.01 9.34 -12.52
C GLY A 185 3.74 8.72 -11.14
N VAL A 186 4.28 9.36 -10.11
CA VAL A 186 3.96 9.04 -8.72
C VAL A 186 2.47 9.28 -8.46
N SER A 187 1.84 8.35 -7.74
CA SER A 187 0.41 8.39 -7.41
C SER A 187 0.16 7.68 -6.07
N PRO A 188 -1.03 7.84 -5.44
CA PRO A 188 -1.35 7.20 -4.17
C PRO A 188 -1.14 5.68 -4.16
N HIS A 189 -1.46 5.00 -5.26
CA HIS A 189 -1.22 3.56 -5.37
C HIS A 189 0.27 3.23 -5.33
N ARG A 190 1.12 4.04 -5.96
CA ARG A 190 2.57 3.82 -5.98
C ARG A 190 3.21 4.03 -4.61
N LEU A 191 2.65 4.88 -3.75
CA LEU A 191 3.09 5.01 -2.35
C LEU A 191 2.82 3.73 -1.56
N ARG A 192 1.63 3.14 -1.74
CA ARG A 192 1.31 1.82 -1.15
C ARG A 192 2.21 0.71 -1.70
N ASP A 193 2.52 0.73 -3.00
CA ASP A 193 3.43 -0.25 -3.61
C ASP A 193 4.87 -0.08 -3.10
N ALA A 194 5.31 1.15 -2.87
CA ALA A 194 6.59 1.46 -2.26
C ALA A 194 6.66 0.91 -0.82
N PHE A 195 5.63 1.09 -0.02
CA PHE A 195 5.53 0.48 1.32
C PHE A 195 5.63 -1.05 1.25
N ALA A 196 4.82 -1.67 0.39
CA ALA A 196 4.81 -3.13 0.26
C ALA A 196 6.17 -3.67 -0.19
N THR A 197 6.82 -3.00 -1.15
CA THR A 197 8.15 -3.37 -1.63
C THR A 197 9.21 -3.17 -0.55
N HIS A 198 9.14 -2.08 0.22
CA HIS A 198 10.04 -1.82 1.33
C HIS A 198 9.90 -2.90 2.43
N ALA A 199 8.67 -3.26 2.81
CA ALA A 199 8.41 -4.31 3.77
C ALA A 199 8.97 -5.67 3.32
N VAL A 200 8.76 -6.05 2.06
CA VAL A 200 9.31 -7.31 1.51
C VAL A 200 10.84 -7.29 1.42
N LYS A 201 11.46 -6.13 1.14
CA LYS A 201 12.93 -6.01 1.17
C LYS A 201 13.50 -6.22 2.57
N LEU A 202 12.75 -5.89 3.62
CA LEU A 202 13.15 -6.07 5.01
C LEU A 202 12.93 -7.52 5.48
N ASP A 203 11.79 -8.12 5.10
CA ASP A 203 11.43 -9.49 5.43
C ASP A 203 10.66 -10.15 4.27
N ASP A 204 11.36 -11.00 3.51
CA ASP A 204 10.80 -11.77 2.40
C ASP A 204 10.40 -13.21 2.81
N SER A 205 10.40 -13.50 4.12
CA SER A 205 9.97 -14.79 4.65
C SER A 205 8.49 -15.06 4.38
N GLY A 206 8.09 -16.34 4.46
CA GLY A 206 6.68 -16.72 4.30
C GLY A 206 5.77 -16.04 5.33
N ASP A 207 6.23 -15.95 6.58
CA ASP A 207 5.50 -15.31 7.67
C ASP A 207 5.46 -13.79 7.51
N GLY A 208 6.57 -13.16 7.10
CA GLY A 208 6.62 -11.73 6.77
C GLY A 208 5.65 -11.36 5.65
N LEU A 209 5.58 -12.16 4.59
CA LEU A 209 4.61 -11.97 3.50
C LEU A 209 3.17 -12.15 3.96
N ARG A 210 2.92 -13.05 4.92
CA ARG A 210 1.59 -13.26 5.49
C ARG A 210 1.16 -12.05 6.33
N LEU A 211 2.03 -11.55 7.20
CA LEU A 211 1.82 -10.34 7.98
C LEU A 211 1.56 -9.13 7.07
N LEU A 212 2.37 -8.97 6.01
CA LEU A 212 2.17 -7.91 5.03
C LEU A 212 0.83 -8.02 4.28
N GLN A 213 0.40 -9.25 3.94
CA GLN A 213 -0.90 -9.48 3.32
C GLN A 213 -2.05 -9.00 4.22
N GLU A 214 -1.97 -9.32 5.52
CA GLU A 214 -2.94 -8.92 6.53
C GLU A 214 -2.92 -7.39 6.75
N HIS A 215 -1.73 -6.81 6.92
CA HIS A 215 -1.52 -5.35 7.04
C HIS A 215 -2.08 -4.56 5.86
N LEU A 216 -1.92 -5.05 4.63
CA LEU A 216 -2.44 -4.40 3.44
C LEU A 216 -3.93 -4.71 3.17
N GLY A 217 -4.50 -5.72 3.83
CA GLY A 217 -5.86 -6.18 3.56
C GLY A 217 -6.01 -6.75 2.15
N HIS A 218 -5.06 -7.59 1.72
CA HIS A 218 -5.11 -8.27 0.42
C HIS A 218 -5.96 -9.54 0.49
N GLN A 219 -6.99 -9.62 -0.38
CA GLN A 219 -7.83 -10.81 -0.52
C GLN A 219 -7.10 -12.03 -1.08
N SER A 220 -6.06 -11.78 -1.88
CA SER A 220 -5.28 -12.80 -2.55
C SER A 220 -3.81 -12.64 -2.18
N PHE A 221 -3.20 -13.74 -1.76
CA PHE A 221 -1.76 -13.83 -1.52
C PHE A 221 -0.96 -13.47 -2.78
N ASN A 222 -1.47 -13.79 -3.97
CA ASN A 222 -0.84 -13.44 -5.24
C ASN A 222 -0.62 -11.94 -5.41
N THR A 223 -1.41 -11.07 -4.76
CA THR A 223 -1.17 -9.62 -4.82
C THR A 223 0.06 -9.22 -4.01
N THR A 224 0.30 -9.87 -2.87
CA THR A 224 1.48 -9.62 -2.02
C THR A 224 2.73 -10.28 -2.59
N ALA A 225 2.62 -11.51 -3.11
CA ALA A 225 3.73 -12.26 -3.68
C ALA A 225 4.39 -11.57 -4.91
N LYS A 226 3.69 -10.64 -5.57
CA LYS A 226 4.24 -9.84 -6.68
C LYS A 226 5.44 -8.99 -6.25
N TYR A 227 5.43 -8.48 -5.02
CA TYR A 227 6.51 -7.63 -4.52
C TYR A 227 7.81 -8.41 -4.27
N ARG A 228 7.72 -9.73 -4.07
CA ARG A 228 8.88 -10.62 -3.88
C ARG A 228 9.81 -10.68 -5.09
N LYS A 229 9.23 -10.78 -6.31
CA LYS A 229 10.00 -10.86 -7.57
C LYS A 229 10.95 -9.68 -7.81
N VAL A 230 10.70 -8.55 -7.15
CA VAL A 230 11.47 -7.32 -7.28
C VAL A 230 12.77 -7.34 -6.47
N SER A 231 12.93 -8.30 -5.53
CA SER A 231 14.13 -8.45 -4.70
C SER A 231 15.36 -9.02 -5.44
N GLY A 232 15.20 -9.52 -6.67
CA GLY A 232 16.27 -9.64 -7.69
C GLY A 232 17.47 -10.56 -7.41
N LYS A 233 17.70 -11.06 -6.20
CA LYS A 233 18.83 -11.95 -5.85
C LYS A 233 18.42 -13.39 -5.53
N GLU A 234 17.12 -13.66 -5.48
CA GLU A 234 16.62 -14.86 -4.82
C GLU A 234 16.96 -16.17 -5.52
N HIS A 235 16.89 -16.27 -6.85
CA HIS A 235 16.99 -17.61 -7.48
C HIS A 235 18.37 -18.25 -7.32
N ARG A 236 19.46 -17.47 -7.48
CA ARG A 236 20.83 -17.97 -7.28
C ARG A 236 21.16 -18.19 -5.81
N GLU A 237 20.70 -17.33 -4.90
CA GLU A 237 20.95 -17.48 -3.46
C GLU A 237 20.11 -18.59 -2.84
N TRP A 238 18.85 -18.73 -3.24
CA TRP A 238 17.96 -19.84 -2.88
C TRP A 238 18.52 -21.18 -3.37
N TYR A 239 18.93 -21.26 -4.65
CA TYR A 239 19.59 -22.45 -5.18
C TYR A 239 20.86 -22.79 -4.39
N ARG A 240 21.69 -21.80 -4.07
CA ARG A 240 22.90 -21.99 -3.25
C ARG A 240 22.58 -22.44 -1.82
N LYS A 241 21.45 -22.03 -1.23
CA LYS A 241 20.99 -22.48 0.09
C LYS A 241 20.48 -23.92 0.08
N LEU A 242 19.84 -24.37 -1.01
CA LEU A 242 19.38 -25.76 -1.14
C LEU A 242 20.53 -26.77 -1.03
N TRP A 243 21.68 -26.46 -1.63
CA TRP A 243 22.84 -27.35 -1.69
C TRP A 243 23.91 -27.06 -0.65
N LYS A 244 23.63 -26.20 0.34
CA LYS A 244 24.56 -25.85 1.43
C LYS A 244 24.52 -26.81 2.62
N LYS A 245 23.69 -27.86 2.58
CA LYS A 245 23.46 -28.78 3.71
C LYS A 245 24.24 -30.10 3.69
N ASP A 246 25.18 -30.29 2.75
CA ASP A 246 26.00 -31.51 2.66
C ASP A 246 27.50 -31.19 2.75
N SER A 247 27.91 -30.37 3.73
CA SER A 247 29.33 -30.05 3.98
C SER A 247 29.58 -29.86 5.47
N SER A 248 29.22 -30.86 6.27
CA SER A 248 29.67 -31.03 7.66
C SER A 248 30.04 -32.48 7.86
#